data_AF-A0A8S3I668-F1
#
_entry.id   AF-A0A8S3I668-F1
#
_cell.length_a   1.000
_cell.length_b   1.000
_cell.length_c   1.000
_cell.angle_alpha   90.00
_cell.angle_beta   90.00
_cell.angle_gamma   90.00
#
_symmetry.space_group_name_H-M   'P 1'
#
loop_
_entity.id
_entity.type
_entity.pdbx_description
1 polymer ?
#
loop_
_entity_poly.entity_id
_entity_poly.type
_entity_poly.pdbx_seq_one_letter_code
_entity_poly.pdbx_strand_id
1 'polypeptide(L)'
;VACFDFVTPTYHGTKWGLGGTCVNVGCIPKKLMHYAGSIGNVLHRDAAEFGWQNVDNGKHDWSTMQSMIGNYIKSLNFSYKVQLRSANVTYLDGLAQFIDPHTIEWKSLTKSGRVTFNQAIIATGGRPSYGNFPGRELCISSDDIFWLKKNPGKTLIIGAAYIALECASFLHHIGNDVTVMIRSRPLRTMDHQCGEMICELMERDGLRFIMPANPRSFSATQKPDKL
;
A
#
# COMPACT_ATOMS: atom_id res chain seq x y z
N VAL A 1 4.38 12.90 -27.62
CA VAL A 1 4.92 12.35 -26.36
C VAL A 1 4.43 10.90 -26.24
N ALA A 2 5.30 9.97 -25.85
CA ALA A 2 4.92 8.60 -25.52
C ALA A 2 5.14 8.38 -24.02
N CYS A 3 4.18 7.74 -23.35
CA CYS A 3 4.24 7.39 -21.94
C CYS A 3 4.18 5.88 -21.80
N PHE A 4 5.26 5.32 -21.25
CA PHE A 4 5.37 3.89 -20.96
C PHE A 4 5.11 3.67 -19.48
N ASP A 5 4.18 2.77 -19.17
CA ASP A 5 3.89 2.33 -17.81
C ASP A 5 3.82 0.81 -17.79
N PHE A 6 4.35 0.20 -16.73
CA PHE A 6 4.24 -1.24 -16.53
C PHE A 6 4.33 -1.58 -15.06
N VAL A 7 3.34 -2.32 -14.58
CA VAL A 7 3.29 -2.79 -13.19
C VAL A 7 3.77 -4.23 -13.14
N THR A 8 5.03 -4.43 -12.75
CA THR A 8 5.55 -5.76 -12.43
C THR A 8 4.76 -6.34 -11.25
N PRO A 9 4.13 -7.52 -11.38
CA PRO A 9 3.37 -8.10 -10.28
C PRO A 9 4.23 -8.35 -9.03
N THR A 10 3.61 -8.30 -7.84
CA THR A 10 4.25 -8.71 -6.57
C THR A 10 4.48 -10.23 -6.54
N TYR A 11 5.14 -10.75 -5.49
CA TYR A 11 5.26 -12.20 -5.27
C TYR A 11 3.90 -12.92 -5.23
N HIS A 12 2.86 -12.21 -4.80
CA HIS A 12 1.49 -12.72 -4.70
C HIS A 12 0.65 -12.42 -5.95
N GLY A 13 1.27 -11.89 -7.00
CA GLY A 13 0.61 -11.59 -8.27
C GLY A 13 -0.20 -10.31 -8.28
N THR A 14 -0.13 -9.48 -7.22
CA THR A 14 -0.84 -8.20 -7.17
C THR A 14 -0.32 -7.26 -8.25
N LYS A 15 -1.23 -6.70 -9.03
CA LYS A 15 -0.96 -5.68 -10.06
C LYS A 15 -2.14 -4.72 -10.16
N TRP A 16 -1.89 -3.53 -10.70
CA TRP A 16 -2.88 -2.45 -10.81
C TRP A 16 -2.78 -1.70 -12.14
N GLY A 17 -3.60 -0.66 -12.32
CA GLY A 17 -3.67 0.14 -13.54
C GLY A 17 -2.86 1.44 -13.50
N LEU A 18 -2.96 2.20 -14.59
CA LEU A 18 -2.27 3.49 -14.76
C LEU A 18 -2.49 4.47 -13.60
N GLY A 19 -1.42 5.18 -13.22
CA GLY A 19 -1.45 6.24 -12.19
C GLY A 19 -0.32 6.14 -11.16
N GLY A 20 0.47 5.07 -11.23
CA GLY A 20 1.63 4.86 -10.36
C GLY A 20 1.27 4.50 -8.91
N THR A 21 2.26 4.56 -8.03
CA THR A 21 2.17 4.11 -6.63
C THR A 21 1.11 4.87 -5.84
N CYS A 22 1.11 6.21 -5.88
CA CYS A 22 0.24 7.03 -5.02
C CYS A 22 -1.25 6.76 -5.25
N VAL A 23 -1.65 6.52 -6.50
CA VAL A 23 -3.04 6.23 -6.89
C VAL A 23 -3.45 4.82 -6.47
N ASN A 24 -2.59 3.82 -6.70
CA ASN A 24 -3.01 2.42 -6.65
C ASN A 24 -2.63 1.69 -5.36
N VAL A 25 -1.50 2.04 -4.75
CA VAL A 25 -0.90 1.31 -3.61
C VAL A 25 -0.17 2.24 -2.64
N GLY A 26 -0.62 3.49 -2.56
CA GLY A 26 0.03 4.55 -1.82
C GLY A 26 -0.97 5.50 -1.20
N CYS A 27 -0.78 6.80 -1.44
CA CYS A 27 -1.49 7.87 -0.75
C CYS A 27 -3.03 7.71 -0.75
N ILE A 28 -3.61 7.39 -1.91
CA ILE A 28 -5.07 7.29 -2.07
C ILE A 28 -5.67 6.16 -1.24
N PRO A 29 -5.33 4.87 -1.46
CA PRO A 29 -5.87 3.80 -0.65
C PRO A 29 -5.48 3.92 0.82
N LYS A 30 -4.23 4.33 1.12
CA LYS A 30 -3.78 4.58 2.50
C LYS A 30 -4.71 5.55 3.23
N LYS A 31 -5.01 6.70 2.61
CA LYS A 31 -5.81 7.75 3.27
C LYS A 31 -7.26 7.33 3.42
N LEU A 32 -7.82 6.61 2.45
CA LEU A 32 -9.18 6.07 2.53
C LEU A 32 -9.31 4.99 3.61
N MET A 33 -8.33 4.08 3.74
CA MET A 33 -8.30 3.10 4.83
C MET A 33 -8.09 3.76 6.19
N HIS A 34 -7.21 4.76 6.28
CA HIS A 34 -7.06 5.56 7.49
C HIS A 34 -8.39 6.25 7.88
N TYR A 35 -9.12 6.80 6.91
CA TYR A 35 -10.43 7.39 7.17
C TYR A 35 -11.45 6.36 7.69
N ALA A 36 -11.46 5.14 7.14
CA ALA A 36 -12.28 4.04 7.66
C ALA A 36 -11.91 3.70 9.12
N GLY A 37 -10.61 3.65 9.44
CA GLY A 37 -10.15 3.50 10.83
C GLY A 37 -10.60 4.64 11.74
N SER A 38 -10.46 5.89 11.30
CA SER A 38 -10.91 7.06 12.07
C SER A 38 -12.42 7.04 12.33
N ILE A 39 -13.23 6.60 11.35
CA ILE A 39 -14.68 6.39 11.56
C ILE A 39 -14.90 5.34 12.64
N GLY A 40 -14.20 4.20 12.58
CA GLY A 40 -14.28 3.17 13.62
C GLY A 40 -13.97 3.73 15.01
N ASN A 41 -12.90 4.49 15.15
CA ASN A 41 -12.53 5.10 16.42
C ASN A 41 -13.62 6.04 16.97
N VAL A 42 -14.18 6.90 16.12
CA VAL A 42 -15.28 7.80 16.51
C VAL A 42 -16.52 7.01 16.94
N LEU A 43 -16.92 6.00 16.18
CA LEU A 43 -18.09 5.16 16.50
C LEU A 43 -17.91 4.43 17.84
N HIS A 44 -16.73 3.85 18.07
CA HIS A 44 -16.47 3.02 19.24
C HIS A 44 -16.18 3.80 20.52
N ARG A 45 -15.60 5.00 20.43
CA ARG A 45 -15.11 5.74 21.61
C ARG A 45 -15.84 7.03 21.89
N ASP A 46 -16.19 7.77 20.84
CA ASP A 46 -16.61 9.16 20.99
C ASP A 46 -18.14 9.30 20.84
N ALA A 47 -18.76 8.53 19.95
CA ALA A 47 -20.14 8.71 19.54
C ALA A 47 -21.12 8.78 20.73
N ALA A 48 -21.02 7.85 21.69
CA ALA A 48 -21.87 7.84 22.87
C ALA A 48 -21.66 9.05 23.78
N GLU A 49 -20.41 9.47 23.98
CA GLU A 49 -20.05 10.64 24.81
C GLU A 49 -20.56 11.96 24.20
N PHE A 50 -20.63 12.02 22.87
CA PHE A 50 -21.24 13.14 22.15
C PHE A 50 -22.76 13.02 21.96
N GLY A 51 -23.41 12.07 22.65
CA GLY A 51 -24.87 11.94 22.69
C GLY A 51 -25.49 11.18 21.53
N TRP A 52 -24.71 10.53 20.67
CA TRP A 52 -25.24 9.63 19.64
C TRP A 52 -25.69 8.33 20.29
N GLN A 53 -27.01 8.10 20.31
CA GLN A 53 -27.62 6.90 20.87
C GLN A 53 -27.92 5.87 19.78
N ASN A 54 -27.95 4.58 20.15
CA ASN A 54 -28.28 3.46 19.26
C ASN A 54 -27.37 3.33 18.02
N VAL A 55 -26.13 3.78 18.11
CA VAL A 55 -25.12 3.52 17.07
C VAL A 55 -24.75 2.04 17.14
N ASP A 56 -25.03 1.29 16.07
CA ASP A 56 -24.52 -0.07 15.93
C ASP A 56 -23.02 -0.01 15.69
N ASN A 57 -22.26 -0.22 16.77
CA ASN A 57 -20.81 -0.30 16.77
C ASN A 57 -20.33 -1.66 16.24
N GLY A 58 -20.99 -2.18 15.21
CA GLY A 58 -20.79 -3.51 14.65
C GLY A 58 -19.36 -3.76 14.13
N LYS A 59 -19.13 -4.95 13.57
CA LYS A 59 -17.81 -5.31 13.02
C LYS A 59 -17.60 -4.63 11.67
N HIS A 60 -16.42 -4.04 11.49
CA HIS A 60 -16.00 -3.50 10.20
C HIS A 60 -15.97 -4.60 9.12
N ASP A 61 -16.62 -4.35 7.98
CA ASP A 61 -16.57 -5.23 6.81
C ASP A 61 -15.46 -4.81 5.84
N TRP A 62 -14.37 -5.59 5.85
CA TRP A 62 -13.24 -5.44 4.95
C TRP A 62 -13.64 -5.45 3.47
N SER A 63 -14.58 -6.32 3.08
CA SER A 63 -14.94 -6.51 1.68
C SER A 63 -15.69 -5.30 1.13
N THR A 64 -16.56 -4.70 1.95
CA THR A 64 -17.24 -3.44 1.62
C THR A 64 -16.23 -2.31 1.43
N MET A 65 -15.29 -2.12 2.37
CA MET A 65 -14.25 -1.09 2.25
C MET A 65 -13.40 -1.29 0.99
N GLN A 66 -12.92 -2.52 0.76
CA GLN A 66 -12.11 -2.85 -0.41
C GLN A 66 -12.84 -2.63 -1.73
N SER A 67 -14.12 -2.97 -1.79
CA SER A 67 -14.95 -2.75 -2.98
C SER A 67 -15.08 -1.27 -3.30
N MET A 68 -15.35 -0.44 -2.28
CA MET A 68 -15.46 1.01 -2.44
C MET A 68 -14.13 1.63 -2.90
N ILE A 69 -13.04 1.34 -2.19
CA ILE A 69 -11.71 1.89 -2.51
C ILE A 69 -11.25 1.40 -3.89
N GLY A 70 -11.42 0.11 -4.20
CA GLY A 70 -11.04 -0.46 -5.48
C GLY A 70 -11.80 0.15 -6.65
N ASN A 71 -13.10 0.44 -6.48
CA ASN A 71 -13.89 1.13 -7.51
C ASN A 71 -13.43 2.57 -7.72
N TYR A 72 -13.11 3.28 -6.64
CA TYR A 72 -12.56 4.63 -6.71
C TYR A 72 -11.20 4.66 -7.43
N ILE A 73 -10.30 3.73 -7.12
CA ILE A 73 -9.00 3.63 -7.80
C ILE A 73 -9.19 3.32 -9.30
N LYS A 74 -10.09 2.40 -9.66
CA LYS A 74 -10.39 2.09 -11.06
C LYS A 74 -10.92 3.31 -11.83
N SER A 75 -11.75 4.15 -11.18
CA SER A 75 -12.24 5.38 -11.81
C SER A 75 -11.10 6.39 -12.06
N LEU A 76 -10.14 6.50 -11.13
CA LEU A 76 -8.93 7.29 -11.32
C LEU A 76 -8.07 6.73 -12.46
N ASN A 77 -7.85 5.42 -12.51
CA ASN A 77 -7.08 4.79 -13.60
C ASN A 77 -7.72 5.10 -14.97
N PHE A 78 -9.06 5.04 -15.06
CA PHE A 78 -9.79 5.39 -16.27
C PHE A 78 -9.63 6.87 -16.62
N SER A 79 -9.79 7.76 -15.63
CA SER A 79 -9.62 9.20 -15.81
C SER A 79 -8.23 9.55 -16.35
N TYR A 80 -7.16 8.96 -15.83
CA TYR A 80 -5.81 9.18 -16.35
C TYR A 80 -5.66 8.73 -17.80
N LYS A 81 -6.23 7.57 -18.18
CA LYS A 81 -6.20 7.12 -19.58
C LYS A 81 -6.92 8.10 -20.51
N VAL A 82 -8.06 8.64 -20.08
CA VAL A 82 -8.81 9.66 -20.83
C VAL A 82 -7.99 10.94 -20.96
N GLN A 83 -7.39 11.42 -19.87
CA GLN A 83 -6.57 12.63 -19.87
C GLN A 83 -5.35 12.50 -20.80
N LEU A 84 -4.62 11.38 -20.75
CA LEU A 84 -3.51 11.13 -21.68
C LEU A 84 -3.97 11.17 -23.14
N ARG A 85 -5.11 10.53 -23.44
CA ARG A 85 -5.69 10.54 -24.80
C ARG A 85 -6.07 11.95 -25.24
N SER A 86 -6.75 12.72 -24.39
CA SER A 86 -7.15 14.11 -24.69
C SER A 86 -5.94 15.04 -24.90
N ALA A 87 -4.82 14.75 -24.26
CA ALA A 87 -3.55 15.47 -24.46
C ALA A 87 -2.70 14.90 -25.62
N ASN A 88 -3.24 14.00 -26.44
CA ASN A 88 -2.53 13.35 -27.55
C ASN A 88 -1.23 12.64 -27.12
N VAL A 89 -1.19 12.09 -25.90
CA VAL A 89 -0.09 11.26 -25.41
C VAL A 89 -0.33 9.82 -25.82
N THR A 90 0.65 9.21 -26.50
CA THR A 90 0.62 7.78 -26.81
C THR A 90 0.92 6.98 -25.54
N TYR A 91 -0.10 6.39 -24.94
CA TYR A 91 0.04 5.51 -23.79
C TYR A 91 0.38 4.07 -24.23
N LEU A 92 1.46 3.52 -23.68
CA LEU A 92 1.94 2.17 -23.95
C LEU A 92 2.09 1.43 -22.62
N ASP A 93 1.19 0.47 -22.39
CA ASP A 93 1.26 -0.46 -21.26
C ASP A 93 2.32 -1.53 -21.57
N GLY A 94 3.56 -1.27 -21.19
CA GLY A 94 4.72 -2.07 -21.55
C GLY A 94 5.99 -1.66 -20.83
N LEU A 95 6.75 -2.66 -20.40
CA LEU A 95 8.03 -2.46 -19.72
C LEU A 95 9.05 -1.96 -20.73
N ALA A 96 9.58 -0.76 -20.53
CA ALA A 96 10.56 -0.13 -21.39
C ALA A 96 11.97 -0.24 -20.82
N GLN A 97 12.95 -0.42 -21.69
CA GLN A 97 14.38 -0.49 -21.39
C GLN A 97 15.17 0.29 -22.44
N PHE A 98 16.13 1.10 -22.00
CA PHE A 98 17.08 1.75 -22.90
C PHE A 98 18.01 0.69 -23.48
N ILE A 99 18.14 0.67 -24.81
CA ILE A 99 19.11 -0.17 -25.51
C ILE A 99 20.30 0.64 -26.03
N ASP A 100 20.12 1.96 -26.14
CA ASP A 100 21.14 2.96 -26.43
C ASP A 100 20.67 4.34 -25.91
N PRO A 101 21.45 5.42 -26.04
CA PRO A 101 21.08 6.74 -25.51
C PRO A 101 19.78 7.37 -26.05
N HIS A 102 19.31 6.93 -27.23
CA HIS A 102 18.16 7.53 -27.94
C HIS A 102 17.10 6.53 -28.37
N THR A 103 17.23 5.27 -27.96
CA THR A 103 16.29 4.20 -28.29
C THR A 103 15.92 3.39 -27.05
N ILE A 104 14.62 3.14 -26.91
CA ILE A 104 14.08 2.18 -25.97
C ILE A 104 13.46 1.01 -26.72
N GLU A 105 13.64 -0.19 -26.19
CA GLU A 105 12.77 -1.31 -26.49
C GLU A 105 11.71 -1.43 -25.40
N TRP A 106 10.52 -1.90 -25.76
CA TRP A 106 9.47 -2.12 -24.80
C TRP A 106 8.72 -3.42 -25.07
N LYS A 107 8.21 -4.04 -24.01
CA LYS A 107 7.47 -5.29 -24.08
C LYS A 107 6.26 -5.26 -23.15
N SER A 108 5.11 -5.62 -23.69
CA SER A 108 3.89 -5.93 -22.96
C SER A 108 3.60 -7.43 -22.99
N LEU A 109 2.45 -7.84 -22.46
CA LEU A 109 1.99 -9.23 -22.53
C LEU A 109 1.72 -9.70 -23.97
N THR A 110 1.41 -8.78 -24.90
CA THR A 110 0.95 -9.11 -26.25
C THR A 110 1.71 -8.42 -27.38
N LYS A 111 2.49 -7.38 -27.05
CA LYS A 111 3.19 -6.57 -28.04
C LYS A 111 4.62 -6.28 -27.57
N SER A 112 5.48 -6.00 -28.53
CA SER A 112 6.79 -5.43 -28.27
C SER A 112 7.13 -4.46 -29.39
N GLY A 113 8.09 -3.59 -29.16
CA GLY A 113 8.53 -2.65 -30.18
C GLY A 113 9.75 -1.86 -29.74
N ARG A 114 10.18 -0.98 -30.64
CA ARG A 114 11.24 -0.01 -30.39
C ARG A 114 10.74 1.39 -30.71
N VAL A 115 11.21 2.36 -29.95
CA VAL A 115 10.91 3.78 -30.16
C VAL A 115 12.19 4.57 -29.99
N THR A 116 12.47 5.45 -30.96
CA THR A 116 13.53 6.45 -30.86
C THR A 116 12.96 7.76 -30.31
N PHE A 117 13.79 8.54 -29.62
CA PHE A 117 13.37 9.80 -29.01
C PHE A 117 14.50 10.83 -28.98
N ASN A 118 14.12 12.12 -28.98
CA ASN A 118 15.05 13.23 -28.80
C ASN A 118 15.38 13.48 -27.33
N GLN A 119 14.39 13.34 -26.45
CA GLN A 119 14.49 13.56 -25.01
C GLN A 119 13.72 12.48 -24.26
N ALA A 120 14.21 12.09 -23.08
CA ALA A 120 13.56 11.13 -22.20
C ALA A 120 13.42 11.69 -20.79
N ILE A 121 12.31 11.35 -20.13
CA ILE A 121 12.09 11.59 -18.71
C ILE A 121 11.95 10.23 -18.04
N ILE A 122 12.79 9.97 -17.03
CA ILE A 122 12.74 8.73 -16.25
C ILE A 122 11.95 8.99 -14.98
N ALA A 123 10.77 8.36 -14.87
CA ALA A 123 9.85 8.53 -13.75
C ALA A 123 9.29 7.16 -13.27
N THR A 124 10.15 6.15 -13.17
CA THR A 124 9.78 4.75 -12.89
C THR A 124 9.41 4.46 -11.42
N GLY A 125 9.68 5.41 -10.52
CA GLY A 125 9.37 5.25 -9.09
C GLY A 125 10.20 4.15 -8.41
N GLY A 126 9.64 3.56 -7.35
CA GLY A 126 10.27 2.49 -6.58
C GLY A 126 9.26 1.43 -6.14
N ARG A 127 9.76 0.34 -5.56
CA ARG A 127 8.95 -0.80 -5.06
C ARG A 127 9.36 -1.17 -3.63
N PRO A 128 8.46 -1.81 -2.86
CA PRO A 128 8.78 -2.26 -1.50
C PRO A 128 9.99 -3.20 -1.46
N SER A 129 10.82 -3.06 -0.42
CA SER A 129 11.94 -3.96 -0.16
C SER A 129 11.54 -5.01 0.87
N TYR A 130 11.81 -6.28 0.58
CA TYR A 130 11.48 -7.43 1.44
C TYR A 130 12.63 -7.84 2.37
N GLY A 131 13.78 -7.15 2.30
CA GLY A 131 15.01 -7.60 2.97
C GLY A 131 15.48 -8.96 2.45
N ASN A 132 16.43 -9.58 3.16
CA ASN A 132 16.98 -10.89 2.81
C ASN A 132 16.80 -11.86 3.99
N PHE A 133 15.56 -12.35 4.15
CA PHE A 133 15.19 -13.30 5.21
C PHE A 133 14.61 -14.57 4.59
N PRO A 134 14.90 -15.76 5.16
CA PRO A 134 14.22 -16.99 4.79
C PRO A 134 12.70 -16.86 4.97
N GLY A 135 11.92 -17.26 3.96
CA GLY A 135 10.46 -17.20 3.98
C GLY A 135 9.87 -15.82 3.69
N ARG A 136 10.66 -14.84 3.24
CA ARG A 136 10.18 -13.48 2.90
C ARG A 136 9.06 -13.47 1.85
N GLU A 137 8.98 -14.49 1.00
CA GLU A 137 7.93 -14.71 0.01
C GLU A 137 6.55 -14.99 0.64
N LEU A 138 6.50 -15.37 1.92
CA LEU A 138 5.27 -15.50 2.69
C LEU A 138 4.76 -14.14 3.18
N CYS A 139 5.61 -13.11 3.17
CA CYS A 139 5.22 -11.76 3.57
C CYS A 139 4.55 -11.04 2.41
N ILE A 140 3.69 -10.09 2.76
CA ILE A 140 3.10 -9.12 1.84
C ILE A 140 3.72 -7.74 2.07
N SER A 141 3.54 -6.85 1.12
CA SER A 141 3.95 -5.44 1.24
C SER A 141 2.77 -4.48 1.18
N SER A 142 3.04 -3.17 1.22
CA SER A 142 2.03 -2.16 0.94
C SER A 142 1.41 -2.31 -0.44
N ASP A 143 2.12 -2.90 -1.40
CA ASP A 143 1.57 -3.15 -2.74
C ASP A 143 0.40 -4.15 -2.72
N ASP A 144 0.38 -5.04 -1.72
CA ASP A 144 -0.59 -6.13 -1.60
C ASP A 144 -1.73 -5.79 -0.65
N ILE A 145 -1.43 -5.14 0.49
CA ILE A 145 -2.42 -4.90 1.56
C ILE A 145 -3.67 -4.16 1.07
N PHE A 146 -3.48 -3.20 0.16
CA PHE A 146 -4.57 -2.41 -0.42
C PHE A 146 -5.44 -3.21 -1.41
N TRP A 147 -5.02 -4.40 -1.81
CA TRP A 147 -5.71 -5.27 -2.77
C TRP A 147 -6.10 -6.63 -2.20
N LEU A 148 -5.84 -6.89 -0.91
CA LEU A 148 -6.23 -8.14 -0.25
C LEU A 148 -7.75 -8.34 -0.32
N LYS A 149 -8.17 -9.53 -0.72
CA LYS A 149 -9.60 -9.88 -0.81
C LYS A 149 -10.22 -10.17 0.56
N LYS A 150 -9.42 -10.72 1.48
CA LYS A 150 -9.83 -11.03 2.85
C LYS A 150 -9.12 -10.11 3.83
N ASN A 151 -9.77 -9.85 4.97
CA ASN A 151 -9.16 -9.13 6.07
C ASN A 151 -7.88 -9.88 6.52
N PRO A 152 -6.71 -9.21 6.65
CA PRO A 152 -5.48 -9.85 7.09
C PRO A 152 -5.53 -10.37 8.55
N GLY A 153 -6.50 -9.93 9.36
CA GLY A 153 -6.68 -10.36 10.74
C GLY A 153 -5.46 -10.01 11.59
N LYS A 154 -4.97 -10.97 12.38
CA LYS A 154 -3.79 -10.79 13.23
C LYS A 154 -2.56 -10.48 12.38
N THR A 155 -2.04 -9.26 12.49
CA THR A 155 -1.04 -8.73 11.57
C THR A 155 0.23 -8.28 12.30
N LEU A 156 1.38 -8.76 11.84
CA LEU A 156 2.69 -8.24 12.23
C LEU A 156 3.19 -7.29 11.14
N ILE A 157 3.40 -6.02 11.50
CA ILE A 157 4.02 -5.02 10.64
C ILE A 157 5.51 -4.92 10.98
N ILE A 158 6.39 -5.10 9.99
CA ILE A 158 7.84 -5.06 10.20
C ILE A 158 8.39 -3.80 9.55
N GLY A 159 8.86 -2.88 10.38
CA GLY A 159 9.34 -1.58 9.94
C GLY A 159 8.83 -0.45 10.81
N ALA A 160 9.45 0.72 10.66
CA ALA A 160 9.17 1.88 11.49
C ALA A 160 9.13 3.19 10.68
N ALA A 161 9.02 3.09 9.36
CA ALA A 161 8.75 4.23 8.48
C ALA A 161 7.26 4.60 8.55
N TYR A 162 6.90 5.77 8.01
CA TYR A 162 5.51 6.25 8.03
C TYR A 162 4.53 5.23 7.44
N ILE A 163 4.90 4.53 6.36
CA ILE A 163 4.05 3.47 5.75
C ILE A 163 3.72 2.38 6.78
N ALA A 164 4.70 1.95 7.57
CA ALA A 164 4.50 0.91 8.58
C ALA A 164 3.52 1.38 9.67
N LEU A 165 3.71 2.58 10.20
CA LEU A 165 2.86 3.12 11.27
C LEU A 165 1.45 3.44 10.77
N GLU A 166 1.31 3.97 9.55
CA GLU A 166 0.01 4.22 8.93
C GLU A 166 -0.78 2.92 8.70
N CYS A 167 -0.12 1.88 8.16
CA CYS A 167 -0.73 0.57 7.98
C CYS A 167 -1.13 -0.08 9.31
N ALA A 168 -0.25 0.02 10.31
CA ALA A 168 -0.55 -0.49 11.64
C ALA A 168 -1.77 0.20 12.24
N SER A 169 -1.82 1.54 12.16
CA SER A 169 -2.92 2.34 12.70
C SER A 169 -4.25 1.99 12.07
N PHE A 170 -4.38 2.01 10.74
CA PHE A 170 -5.69 1.76 10.14
C PHE A 170 -6.16 0.32 10.37
N LEU A 171 -5.26 -0.67 10.38
CA LEU A 171 -5.61 -2.06 10.68
C LEU A 171 -6.11 -2.21 12.12
N HIS A 172 -5.42 -1.57 13.08
CA HIS A 172 -5.81 -1.57 14.48
C HIS A 172 -7.19 -0.93 14.68
N HIS A 173 -7.42 0.22 14.06
CA HIS A 173 -8.67 0.97 14.20
C HIS A 173 -9.89 0.32 13.53
N ILE A 174 -9.69 -0.55 12.53
CA ILE A 174 -10.78 -1.39 12.00
C ILE A 174 -10.98 -2.70 12.78
N GLY A 175 -10.26 -2.87 13.91
CA GLY A 175 -10.47 -3.96 14.86
C GLY A 175 -9.52 -5.16 14.72
N ASN A 176 -8.41 -5.05 13.99
CA ASN A 176 -7.45 -6.14 13.87
C ASN A 176 -6.47 -6.20 15.05
N ASP A 177 -5.97 -7.40 15.32
CA ASP A 177 -4.89 -7.63 16.28
C ASP A 177 -3.52 -7.29 15.65
N VAL A 178 -3.02 -6.07 15.90
CA VAL A 178 -1.81 -5.55 15.23
C VAL A 178 -0.61 -5.45 16.18
N THR A 179 0.55 -5.86 15.69
CA THR A 179 1.84 -5.65 16.36
C THR A 179 2.84 -5.03 15.38
N VAL A 180 3.65 -4.07 15.82
CA VAL A 180 4.71 -3.42 15.03
C VAL A 180 6.08 -3.84 15.56
N MET A 181 6.95 -4.34 14.69
CA MET A 181 8.33 -4.69 15.02
C MET A 181 9.29 -3.60 14.53
N ILE A 182 10.05 -3.00 15.45
CA ILE A 182 10.97 -1.90 15.17
C ILE A 182 12.41 -2.33 15.48
N ARG A 183 13.30 -2.18 14.49
CA ARG A 183 14.72 -2.52 14.65
C ARG A 183 15.49 -1.59 15.59
N SER A 184 15.20 -0.29 15.55
CA SER A 184 16.03 0.74 16.20
C SER A 184 15.17 1.87 16.74
N ARG A 185 14.78 2.82 15.89
CA ARG A 185 13.89 3.94 16.23
C ARG A 185 12.78 4.13 15.19
N PRO A 186 11.60 4.64 15.59
CA PRO A 186 10.56 5.06 14.67
C PRO A 186 10.96 6.27 13.84
N LEU A 187 10.34 6.41 12.66
CA LEU A 187 10.42 7.57 11.77
C LEU A 187 11.83 8.16 11.63
N ARG A 188 12.81 7.30 11.30
CA ARG A 188 14.25 7.63 11.31
C ARG A 188 14.64 8.93 10.59
N THR A 189 13.90 9.35 9.57
CA THR A 189 14.19 10.57 8.78
C THR A 189 13.42 11.80 9.25
N MET A 190 12.67 11.69 10.34
CA MET A 190 11.85 12.75 10.92
C MET A 190 12.41 13.17 12.29
N ASP A 191 11.80 14.20 12.86
CA ASP A 191 12.08 14.64 14.23
C ASP A 191 11.93 13.47 15.22
N HIS A 192 12.92 13.34 16.10
CA HIS A 192 13.01 12.22 17.02
C HIS A 192 11.89 12.22 18.05
N GLN A 193 11.63 13.37 18.68
CA GLN A 193 10.64 13.51 19.74
C GLN A 193 9.24 13.28 19.18
N CYS A 194 8.96 13.81 17.98
CA CYS A 194 7.70 13.53 17.29
C CYS A 194 7.54 12.04 16.99
N GLY A 195 8.61 11.35 16.58
CA GLY A 195 8.59 9.92 16.31
C GLY A 195 8.26 9.07 17.53
N GLU A 196 8.87 9.39 18.68
CA GLU A 196 8.59 8.73 19.96
C GLU A 196 7.15 9.00 20.41
N MET A 197 6.72 10.26 20.39
CA MET A 197 5.37 10.66 20.79
C MET A 197 4.28 9.96 19.96
N ILE A 198 4.49 9.79 18.65
CA ILE A 198 3.55 9.05 17.80
C ILE A 198 3.43 7.59 18.26
N CYS A 199 4.55 6.92 18.54
CA CYS A 199 4.53 5.54 19.03
C CYS A 199 3.86 5.43 20.41
N GLU A 200 4.15 6.35 21.35
CA GLU A 200 3.51 6.40 22.67
C GLU A 200 1.98 6.57 22.56
N LEU A 201 1.52 7.43 21.65
CA LEU A 201 0.09 7.62 21.39
C LEU A 201 -0.56 6.36 20.81
N MET A 202 0.12 5.68 19.88
CA MET A 202 -0.35 4.42 19.30
C MET A 202 -0.37 3.28 20.35
N GLU A 203 0.61 3.23 21.25
CA GLU A 203 0.62 2.27 22.37
C GLU A 203 -0.52 2.51 23.35
N ARG A 204 -0.73 3.77 23.74
CA ARG A 204 -1.87 4.17 24.58
C ARG A 204 -3.21 3.84 23.93
N ASP A 205 -3.25 3.83 22.61
CA ASP A 205 -4.42 3.46 21.82
C ASP A 205 -4.62 1.93 21.68
N GLY A 206 -3.70 1.12 22.22
CA GLY A 206 -3.78 -0.34 22.29
C GLY A 206 -2.92 -1.09 21.28
N LEU A 207 -2.13 -0.39 20.47
CA LEU A 207 -1.27 -0.98 19.46
C LEU A 207 0.03 -1.51 20.09
N ARG A 208 0.44 -2.73 19.78
CA ARG A 208 1.61 -3.35 20.42
C ARG A 208 2.89 -3.10 19.62
N PHE A 209 3.99 -2.83 20.32
CA PHE A 209 5.31 -2.71 19.71
C PHE A 209 6.29 -3.76 20.25
N ILE A 210 7.19 -4.23 19.38
CA ILE A 210 8.35 -5.05 19.74
C ILE A 210 9.59 -4.28 19.31
N MET A 211 10.30 -3.70 20.28
CA MET A 211 11.46 -2.84 20.02
C MET A 211 12.51 -2.97 21.14
N PRO A 212 13.81 -3.16 20.81
CA PRO A 212 14.35 -3.39 19.47
C PRO A 212 14.21 -4.87 19.03
N ALA A 213 13.82 -5.11 17.78
CA ALA A 213 13.75 -6.46 17.22
C ALA A 213 13.93 -6.52 15.69
N ASN A 214 14.41 -7.67 15.20
CA ASN A 214 14.47 -8.02 13.78
C ASN A 214 13.89 -9.42 13.56
N PRO A 215 13.20 -9.67 12.43
CA PRO A 215 12.81 -11.02 12.06
C PRO A 215 14.06 -11.86 11.74
N ARG A 216 13.98 -13.17 11.99
CA ARG A 216 15.02 -14.14 11.59
C ARG A 216 14.58 -14.98 10.38
N SER A 217 13.35 -15.45 10.39
CA SER A 217 12.75 -16.25 9.33
C SER A 217 11.23 -16.22 9.44
N PHE A 218 10.55 -16.58 8.34
CA PHE A 218 9.12 -16.81 8.30
C PHE A 218 8.85 -18.24 7.85
N SER A 219 7.88 -18.89 8.48
CA SER A 219 7.47 -20.25 8.14
C SER A 219 5.97 -20.37 8.25
N ALA A 220 5.33 -20.98 7.26
CA ALA A 220 3.90 -21.22 7.28
C ALA A 220 3.59 -22.47 8.12
N THR A 221 2.73 -22.34 9.13
CA THR A 221 2.25 -23.47 9.93
C THR A 221 1.13 -24.25 9.22
N GLN A 222 0.52 -23.66 8.19
CA GLN A 222 -0.48 -24.23 7.31
C GLN A 222 -0.19 -23.79 5.87
N LYS A 223 -0.67 -24.51 4.85
CA LYS A 223 -0.55 -24.03 3.45
C LYS A 223 -1.23 -22.66 3.35
N PRO A 224 -0.55 -21.61 2.87
CA PRO A 224 -1.17 -20.31 2.72
C PRO A 224 -2.32 -20.42 1.72
N ASP A 225 -3.49 -19.93 2.11
CA ASP A 225 -4.57 -19.63 1.16
C ASP A 225 -4.00 -18.72 0.06
N LYS A 226 -4.35 -18.96 -1.20
CA LYS A 226 -4.02 -18.01 -2.28
C LYS A 226 -4.69 -16.67 -1.94
N LEU A 227 -3.87 -15.62 -1.77
CA LEU A 227 -4.29 -14.24 -1.48
C LEU A 227 -5.17 -13.65 -2.59
#